data_AF-A0A3D5YU11-F1
#
_entry.id   AF-A0A3D5YU11-F1
#
_cell.length_a   1.000
_cell.length_b   1.000
_cell.length_c   1.000
_cell.angle_alpha   90.00
_cell.angle_beta   90.00
_cell.angle_gamma   90.00
#
_symmetry.space_group_name_H-M   'P 1'
#
loop_
_entity.id
_entity.type
_entity.pdbx_description
1 polymer ?
#
loop_
_entity_poly.entity_id
_entity_poly.type
_entity_poly.pdbx_seq_one_letter_code
_entity_poly.pdbx_strand_id
1 'polypeptide(L)'
;MQWLNKKVRPEILKLAPYVSARSELADASGLIALDANENPWVPYPQTADMAQVNRYPEPQPINLLSRLATFYGVKTEQIFVGRGMDEGIELLIRVFCTAYQDNIVTAKPTFSYYKVAADIHGIETRELAIGDAPDFALDLDGLIGLCDAQTKIVFLCTPNNPTGNSLSLAQIEYVLQALPETVIAIDEAYLEFSVIPSAIALMAKYTNLVVMKTMSKAFAFAGVRLGSVLAQAEIIELIRKVMAPYPLAEPCIRVALQTLAPQGLYLAQQRIDTLKVERERVFKALQAVVGIKVYPSDANFLLIQVADAAKTYCELLAKGIIVRNRHKDIANTLRVTIASHAENNLLLAAFGVGGVVSKIERSAIVVRNTNETKIIVEVNLDRTAPVVIQTGIGFFDHMLEQLGKHGGFSLKIIADGDTHIDYHHTVEDVAITLGQALKQALGNKRGINRYGFSVPMDESLASANIDLSGRGVLVYEATFATPMIADFPVEMVEHFFYSLADSMEAAIHLKVTGENAHHQVEGLFKAFAKALQQAIAITSDNLPSTKGVL
;
A
#
# COMPACT_ATOMS: atom_id res chain seq x y z
N MET A 1 -17.92 3.86 41.57
CA MET A 1 -18.13 3.05 40.35
C MET A 1 -19.33 2.10 40.38
N GLN A 2 -19.90 1.70 41.54
CA GLN A 2 -21.02 0.74 41.58
C GLN A 2 -22.27 1.14 40.77
N TRP A 3 -22.57 2.44 40.61
CA TRP A 3 -23.69 2.88 39.78
C TRP A 3 -23.43 2.65 38.28
N LEU A 4 -22.18 2.78 37.83
CA LEU A 4 -21.79 2.60 36.42
C LEU A 4 -22.01 1.14 36.01
N ASN A 5 -21.54 0.18 36.83
CA ASN A 5 -21.75 -1.25 36.57
C ASN A 5 -23.24 -1.65 36.56
N LYS A 6 -24.12 -0.88 37.21
CA LYS A 6 -25.58 -1.09 37.14
C LYS A 6 -26.22 -0.53 35.87
N LYS A 7 -25.52 0.34 35.13
CA LYS A 7 -26.02 1.00 33.91
C LYS A 7 -25.41 0.45 32.62
N VAL A 8 -24.22 -0.13 32.68
CA VAL A 8 -23.56 -0.76 31.52
C VAL A 8 -24.17 -2.16 31.28
N ARG A 9 -24.39 -2.49 30.01
CA ARG A 9 -24.86 -3.82 29.57
C ARG A 9 -23.91 -4.93 30.07
N PRO A 10 -24.41 -6.08 30.59
CA PRO A 10 -23.58 -7.12 31.18
C PRO A 10 -22.47 -7.67 30.27
N GLU A 11 -22.76 -7.86 28.98
CA GLU A 11 -21.81 -8.31 27.97
C GLU A 11 -20.68 -7.30 27.74
N ILE A 12 -20.97 -6.00 27.80
CA ILE A 12 -19.95 -4.95 27.66
C ILE A 12 -19.04 -4.91 28.89
N LEU A 13 -19.56 -5.19 30.08
CA LEU A 13 -18.73 -5.31 31.29
C LEU A 13 -17.78 -6.52 31.25
N LYS A 14 -18.14 -7.59 30.53
CA LYS A 14 -17.33 -8.81 30.38
C LYS A 14 -16.37 -8.75 29.20
N LEU A 15 -16.62 -7.87 28.23
CA LEU A 15 -15.87 -7.78 26.99
C LEU A 15 -14.43 -7.33 27.26
N ALA A 16 -13.47 -8.14 26.82
CA ALA A 16 -12.08 -7.70 26.72
C ALA A 16 -11.93 -6.84 25.46
N PRO A 17 -11.24 -5.68 25.52
CA PRO A 17 -11.00 -4.89 24.32
C PRO A 17 -10.16 -5.69 23.32
N TYR A 18 -10.39 -5.45 22.02
CA TYR A 18 -9.55 -6.03 20.98
C TYR A 18 -8.09 -5.56 21.13
N VAL A 19 -7.15 -6.50 21.06
CA VAL A 19 -5.72 -6.24 21.25
C VAL A 19 -4.98 -6.40 19.92
N SER A 20 -4.29 -5.34 19.50
CA SER A 20 -3.30 -5.35 18.41
C SER A 20 -1.90 -5.62 18.95
N ALA A 21 -0.95 -6.05 18.10
CA ALA A 21 0.44 -6.21 18.55
C ALA A 21 1.04 -4.89 19.03
N ARG A 22 0.72 -3.77 18.36
CA ARG A 22 1.22 -2.43 18.75
C ARG A 22 0.64 -1.93 20.07
N SER A 23 -0.61 -2.28 20.40
CA SER A 23 -1.22 -1.89 21.69
C SER A 23 -0.62 -2.61 22.90
N GLU A 24 0.17 -3.66 22.68
CA GLU A 24 0.91 -4.35 23.75
C GLU A 24 2.28 -3.69 24.04
N LEU A 25 2.73 -2.77 23.18
CA LEU A 25 3.98 -2.04 23.33
C LEU A 25 3.75 -0.64 23.91
N ALA A 26 4.66 -0.19 24.77
CA ALA A 26 4.65 1.17 25.30
C ALA A 26 4.98 2.21 24.22
N ASP A 27 5.88 1.86 23.29
CA ASP A 27 6.20 2.62 22.09
C ASP A 27 6.57 1.65 20.95
N ALA A 28 6.01 1.86 19.77
CA ALA A 28 6.30 1.10 18.55
C ALA A 28 6.98 1.96 17.47
N SER A 29 7.34 3.21 17.80
CA SER A 29 7.97 4.14 16.87
C SER A 29 9.34 3.61 16.40
N GLY A 30 9.62 3.74 15.09
CA GLY A 30 10.87 3.29 14.49
C GLY A 30 11.01 1.77 14.26
N LEU A 31 10.02 0.96 14.65
CA LEU A 31 10.01 -0.47 14.34
C LEU A 31 9.58 -0.72 12.89
N ILE A 32 10.16 -1.76 12.28
CA ILE A 32 9.70 -2.29 11.00
C ILE A 32 8.42 -3.07 11.24
N ALA A 33 7.34 -2.55 10.66
CA ALA A 33 5.97 -2.94 10.95
C ALA A 33 5.50 -4.13 10.09
N LEU A 34 5.74 -5.36 10.55
CA LEU A 34 5.32 -6.59 9.86
C LEU A 34 4.21 -7.35 10.58
N ASP A 35 3.38 -6.62 11.34
CA ASP A 35 2.39 -7.19 12.28
C ASP A 35 0.93 -7.04 11.83
N ALA A 36 0.61 -6.06 10.99
CA ALA A 36 -0.77 -5.61 10.74
C ALA A 36 -1.31 -5.90 9.32
N ASN A 37 -0.52 -6.59 8.49
CA ASN A 37 -0.81 -6.84 7.07
C ASN A 37 -1.01 -5.53 6.27
N GLU A 38 -0.32 -4.47 6.66
CA GLU A 38 -0.36 -3.19 5.97
C GLU A 38 0.49 -3.25 4.71
N ASN A 39 0.13 -2.43 3.72
CA ASN A 39 0.97 -2.22 2.56
C ASN A 39 2.17 -1.35 2.98
N PRO A 40 3.41 -1.70 2.62
CA PRO A 40 4.61 -0.97 3.03
C PRO A 40 4.75 0.40 2.34
N TRP A 41 4.05 0.61 1.22
CA TRP A 41 4.11 1.87 0.48
C TRP A 41 2.99 2.81 0.88
N VAL A 42 3.30 4.10 0.90
CA VAL A 42 2.31 5.16 1.12
C VAL A 42 1.22 5.16 0.04
N PRO A 43 -0.03 5.49 0.41
CA PRO A 43 -1.14 5.59 -0.53
C PRO A 43 -0.87 6.60 -1.64
N TYR A 44 -1.42 6.35 -2.83
CA TYR A 44 -1.46 7.33 -3.90
C TYR A 44 -2.86 7.97 -3.97
N PRO A 45 -2.95 9.31 -3.99
CA PRO A 45 -1.87 10.28 -3.90
C PRO A 45 -1.43 10.53 -2.45
N GLN A 46 -0.24 11.11 -2.29
CA GLN A 46 0.36 11.38 -0.97
C GLN A 46 -0.16 12.67 -0.32
N THR A 47 -1.01 13.43 -1.01
CA THR A 47 -1.59 14.69 -0.53
C THR A 47 -3.09 14.53 -0.30
N ALA A 48 -3.57 15.00 0.86
CA ALA A 48 -5.00 15.06 1.15
C ALA A 48 -5.54 16.42 0.72
N ASP A 49 -6.51 16.43 -0.20
CA ASP A 49 -7.27 17.64 -0.50
C ASP A 49 -8.24 17.93 0.67
N MET A 50 -8.06 19.09 1.31
CA MET A 50 -8.84 19.56 2.46
C MET A 50 -9.94 20.56 2.07
N ALA A 51 -10.22 20.76 0.78
CA ALA A 51 -11.35 21.57 0.33
C ALA A 51 -12.69 21.05 0.91
N GLN A 52 -13.71 21.89 1.07
CA GLN A 52 -15.07 21.46 1.46
C GLN A 52 -15.23 20.69 2.79
N VAL A 53 -14.21 20.57 3.65
CA VAL A 53 -14.32 19.87 4.94
C VAL A 53 -15.28 20.55 5.93
N ASN A 54 -15.71 21.79 5.63
CA ASN A 54 -16.74 22.52 6.36
C ASN A 54 -18.18 22.08 6.01
N ARG A 55 -18.36 21.16 5.05
CA ARG A 55 -19.66 20.63 4.62
C ARG A 55 -19.73 19.13 4.88
N TYR A 56 -20.93 18.63 5.20
CA TYR A 56 -21.16 17.20 5.29
C TYR A 56 -21.09 16.54 3.91
N PRO A 57 -20.47 15.36 3.79
CA PRO A 57 -20.54 14.58 2.56
C PRO A 57 -21.93 13.98 2.37
N GLU A 58 -22.17 13.41 1.20
CA GLU A 58 -23.33 12.55 0.98
C GLU A 58 -23.24 11.28 1.85
N PRO A 59 -24.38 10.75 2.38
CA PRO A 59 -24.39 9.51 3.17
C PRO A 59 -23.75 8.30 2.47
N GLN A 60 -23.99 8.18 1.16
CA GLN A 60 -23.34 7.22 0.26
C GLN A 60 -22.86 8.01 -0.96
N PRO A 61 -21.59 8.46 -0.99
CA PRO A 61 -21.11 9.38 -2.01
C PRO A 61 -21.22 8.78 -3.41
N ILE A 62 -22.06 9.38 -4.26
CA ILE A 62 -22.48 8.80 -5.56
C ILE A 62 -21.27 8.49 -6.45
N ASN A 63 -20.30 9.40 -6.52
CA ASN A 63 -19.12 9.22 -7.36
C ASN A 63 -18.22 8.08 -6.88
N LEU A 64 -18.02 7.95 -5.56
CA LEU A 64 -17.22 6.88 -4.97
C LEU A 64 -17.94 5.53 -5.14
N LEU A 65 -19.25 5.51 -4.88
CA LEU A 65 -20.11 4.34 -5.02
C LEU A 65 -20.09 3.82 -6.46
N SER A 66 -20.30 4.70 -7.44
CA SER A 66 -20.27 4.37 -8.87
C SER A 66 -18.91 3.82 -9.32
N ARG A 67 -17.82 4.45 -8.86
CA ARG A 67 -16.46 4.00 -9.19
C ARG A 67 -16.17 2.62 -8.62
N LEU A 68 -16.52 2.36 -7.36
CA LEU A 68 -16.34 1.06 -6.73
C LEU A 68 -17.27 -0.01 -7.30
N ALA A 69 -18.51 0.34 -7.64
CA ALA A 69 -19.44 -0.56 -8.31
C ALA A 69 -18.87 -1.03 -9.66
N THR A 70 -18.35 -0.10 -10.46
CA THR A 70 -17.67 -0.40 -11.72
C THR A 70 -16.43 -1.24 -11.50
N PHE A 71 -15.59 -0.88 -10.51
CA PHE A 71 -14.37 -1.62 -10.19
C PHE A 71 -14.64 -3.08 -9.80
N TYR A 72 -15.68 -3.32 -9.00
CA TYR A 72 -16.06 -4.67 -8.58
C TYR A 72 -17.01 -5.40 -9.55
N GLY A 73 -17.46 -4.74 -10.62
CA GLY A 73 -18.36 -5.33 -11.60
C GLY A 73 -19.78 -5.59 -11.07
N VAL A 74 -20.27 -4.76 -10.14
CA VAL A 74 -21.64 -4.83 -9.58
C VAL A 74 -22.45 -3.58 -9.90
N LYS A 75 -23.76 -3.62 -9.65
CA LYS A 75 -24.61 -2.43 -9.76
C LYS A 75 -24.50 -1.56 -8.51
N THR A 76 -24.79 -0.27 -8.63
CA THR A 76 -24.72 0.71 -7.53
C THR A 76 -25.67 0.40 -6.36
N GLU A 77 -26.81 -0.24 -6.64
CA GLU A 77 -27.75 -0.72 -5.64
C GLU A 77 -27.25 -1.98 -4.91
N GLN A 78 -26.24 -2.66 -5.44
CA GLN A 78 -25.65 -3.89 -4.89
C GLN A 78 -24.40 -3.64 -4.05
N ILE A 79 -24.09 -2.38 -3.73
CA ILE A 79 -22.92 -2.01 -2.93
C ILE A 79 -23.26 -0.98 -1.85
N PHE A 80 -22.66 -1.18 -0.68
CA PHE A 80 -22.55 -0.20 0.40
C PHE A 80 -21.08 0.11 0.63
N VAL A 81 -20.75 1.37 0.92
CA VAL A 81 -19.39 1.83 1.25
C VAL A 81 -19.35 2.46 2.64
N GLY A 82 -18.36 2.09 3.43
CA GLY A 82 -18.29 2.46 4.84
C GLY A 82 -16.88 2.43 5.42
N ARG A 83 -16.81 2.58 6.74
CA ARG A 83 -15.60 2.74 7.55
C ARG A 83 -14.84 1.42 7.71
N GLY A 84 -14.24 0.96 6.62
CA GLY A 84 -13.56 -0.34 6.56
C GLY A 84 -14.55 -1.50 6.54
N MET A 85 -14.01 -2.72 6.47
CA MET A 85 -14.82 -3.94 6.49
C MET A 85 -15.46 -4.21 7.85
N ASP A 86 -14.82 -3.74 8.92
CA ASP A 86 -15.29 -3.88 10.31
C ASP A 86 -16.72 -3.31 10.48
N GLU A 87 -17.02 -2.17 9.85
CA GLU A 87 -18.37 -1.62 9.85
C GLU A 87 -19.36 -2.51 9.09
N GLY A 88 -18.93 -3.15 8.00
CA GLY A 88 -19.75 -4.12 7.27
C GLY A 88 -20.17 -5.30 8.14
N ILE A 89 -19.25 -5.85 8.92
CA ILE A 89 -19.52 -6.95 9.88
C ILE A 89 -20.57 -6.51 10.91
N GLU A 90 -20.40 -5.33 11.51
CA GLU A 90 -21.34 -4.78 12.49
C GLU A 90 -22.72 -4.52 11.90
N LEU A 91 -22.80 -3.96 10.69
CA LEU A 91 -24.07 -3.66 10.03
C LEU A 91 -24.83 -4.94 9.66
N LEU A 92 -24.14 -6.00 9.21
CA LEU A 92 -24.78 -7.28 8.95
C LEU A 92 -25.39 -7.87 10.23
N ILE A 93 -24.63 -7.90 11.32
CA ILE A 93 -25.13 -8.35 12.62
C ILE A 93 -26.35 -7.51 13.06
N ARG A 94 -26.27 -6.18 12.90
CA ARG A 94 -27.35 -5.27 13.27
C ARG A 94 -28.62 -5.43 12.42
N VAL A 95 -28.49 -5.83 11.15
CA VAL A 95 -29.63 -6.06 10.26
C VAL A 95 -30.31 -7.40 10.57
N PHE A 96 -29.53 -8.46 10.73
CA PHE A 96 -30.08 -9.83 10.70
C PHE A 96 -30.25 -10.47 12.07
N CYS A 97 -29.50 -10.05 13.09
CA CYS A 97 -29.42 -10.75 14.36
C CYS A 97 -30.18 -10.01 15.48
N THR A 98 -31.03 -10.75 16.18
CA THR A 98 -31.73 -10.33 17.38
C THR A 98 -30.92 -10.74 18.61
N ALA A 99 -30.61 -9.76 19.48
CA ALA A 99 -29.84 -9.95 20.69
C ALA A 99 -30.41 -11.10 21.57
N TYR A 100 -29.52 -11.99 22.01
CA TYR A 100 -29.79 -13.13 22.88
C TYR A 100 -30.81 -14.15 22.35
N GLN A 101 -31.07 -14.14 21.04
CA GLN A 101 -31.96 -15.10 20.37
C GLN A 101 -31.25 -15.78 19.21
N ASP A 102 -30.61 -14.97 18.36
CA ASP A 102 -29.93 -15.45 17.17
C ASP A 102 -28.45 -15.74 17.44
N ASN A 103 -27.85 -16.53 16.54
CA ASN A 103 -26.43 -16.83 16.57
C ASN A 103 -25.76 -16.62 15.19
N ILE A 104 -24.43 -16.52 15.23
CA ILE A 104 -23.57 -16.58 14.05
C ILE A 104 -22.66 -17.80 14.11
N VAL A 105 -22.25 -18.29 12.94
CA VAL A 105 -21.29 -19.39 12.81
C VAL A 105 -20.03 -18.91 12.09
N THR A 106 -18.85 -19.33 12.56
CA THR A 106 -17.57 -19.04 11.90
C THR A 106 -16.53 -20.12 12.22
N ALA A 107 -15.31 -19.97 11.72
CA ALA A 107 -14.18 -20.87 11.96
C ALA A 107 -13.22 -20.31 13.02
N LYS A 108 -12.36 -21.14 13.62
CA LYS A 108 -11.25 -20.71 14.48
C LYS A 108 -9.97 -21.52 14.24
N PRO A 109 -8.80 -20.86 14.23
CA PRO A 109 -8.62 -19.42 14.23
C PRO A 109 -9.00 -18.77 12.89
N THR A 110 -9.69 -17.64 12.99
CA THR A 110 -9.96 -16.71 11.87
C THR A 110 -9.82 -15.26 12.37
N PHE A 111 -10.30 -14.29 11.60
CA PHE A 111 -10.37 -12.91 12.03
C PHE A 111 -11.29 -12.75 13.25
N SER A 112 -10.70 -12.39 14.39
CA SER A 112 -11.41 -12.38 15.69
C SER A 112 -12.50 -11.32 15.81
N TYR A 113 -12.58 -10.35 14.88
CA TYR A 113 -13.54 -9.25 15.00
C TYR A 113 -14.98 -9.70 14.80
N TYR A 114 -15.26 -10.81 14.08
CA TYR A 114 -16.61 -11.36 13.98
C TYR A 114 -17.20 -11.63 15.37
N LYS A 115 -16.43 -12.33 16.21
CA LYS A 115 -16.81 -12.64 17.59
C LYS A 115 -16.92 -11.38 18.45
N VAL A 116 -15.98 -10.44 18.33
CA VAL A 116 -16.05 -9.17 19.08
C VAL A 116 -17.32 -8.39 18.73
N ALA A 117 -17.64 -8.26 17.45
CA ALA A 117 -18.85 -7.58 16.98
C ALA A 117 -20.12 -8.29 17.45
N ALA A 118 -20.15 -9.62 17.41
CA ALA A 118 -21.26 -10.43 17.92
C ALA A 118 -21.45 -10.25 19.44
N ASP A 119 -20.36 -10.32 20.22
CA ASP A 119 -20.38 -10.14 21.69
C ASP A 119 -20.90 -8.73 22.06
N ILE A 120 -20.52 -7.69 21.33
CA ILE A 120 -21.03 -6.31 21.51
C ILE A 120 -22.55 -6.25 21.31
N HIS A 121 -23.10 -7.06 20.40
CA HIS A 121 -24.53 -7.11 20.09
C HIS A 121 -25.30 -8.15 20.92
N GLY A 122 -24.62 -8.90 21.80
CA GLY A 122 -25.26 -9.97 22.57
C GLY A 122 -25.66 -11.17 21.72
N ILE A 123 -24.88 -11.47 20.67
CA ILE A 123 -25.12 -12.56 19.72
C ILE A 123 -24.19 -13.72 20.04
N GLU A 124 -24.72 -14.94 20.11
CA GLU A 124 -23.92 -16.15 20.31
C GLU A 124 -23.01 -16.37 19.09
N THR A 125 -21.74 -16.70 19.33
CA THR A 125 -20.81 -17.12 18.27
C THR A 125 -20.50 -18.60 18.42
N ARG A 126 -20.79 -19.39 17.38
CA ARG A 126 -20.42 -20.80 17.29
C ARG A 126 -19.21 -20.95 16.38
N GLU A 127 -18.14 -21.54 16.89
CA GLU A 127 -16.85 -21.58 16.21
C GLU A 127 -16.40 -23.02 15.94
N LEU A 128 -16.23 -23.38 14.67
CA LEU A 128 -15.61 -24.63 14.26
C LEU A 128 -14.09 -24.50 14.23
N ALA A 129 -13.36 -25.42 14.86
CA ALA A 129 -11.91 -25.46 14.67
C ALA A 129 -11.56 -25.81 13.22
N ILE A 130 -10.66 -25.05 12.58
CA ILE A 130 -10.09 -25.43 11.29
C ILE A 130 -9.21 -26.68 11.45
N GLY A 131 -8.97 -27.39 10.35
CA GLY A 131 -8.07 -28.54 10.31
C GLY A 131 -6.63 -28.19 10.68
N ASP A 132 -5.83 -29.22 10.90
CA ASP A 132 -4.43 -29.06 11.26
C ASP A 132 -3.57 -28.59 10.08
N ALA A 133 -2.34 -28.20 10.40
CA ALA A 133 -1.31 -27.95 9.41
C ALA A 133 -1.05 -29.20 8.52
N PRO A 134 -0.68 -29.02 7.24
CA PRO A 134 -0.27 -27.77 6.61
C PRO A 134 -1.37 -27.05 5.81
N ASP A 135 -2.52 -27.67 5.58
CA ASP A 135 -3.58 -27.18 4.70
C ASP A 135 -4.63 -26.35 5.43
N PHE A 136 -4.79 -26.53 6.74
CA PHE A 136 -5.75 -25.82 7.57
C PHE A 136 -7.17 -25.87 6.98
N ALA A 137 -7.52 -27.01 6.39
CA ALA A 137 -8.76 -27.16 5.64
C ALA A 137 -9.98 -26.96 6.56
N LEU A 138 -10.99 -26.26 6.06
CA LEU A 138 -12.24 -26.07 6.78
C LEU A 138 -13.18 -27.25 6.51
N ASP A 139 -13.59 -27.95 7.56
CA ASP A 139 -14.64 -28.97 7.50
C ASP A 139 -16.00 -28.28 7.29
N LEU A 140 -16.46 -28.26 6.03
CA LEU A 140 -17.71 -27.58 5.65
C LEU A 140 -18.93 -28.29 6.21
N ASP A 141 -18.92 -29.63 6.28
CA ASP A 141 -20.01 -30.41 6.86
C ASP A 141 -20.15 -30.12 8.36
N GLY A 142 -19.02 -30.12 9.07
CA GLY A 142 -18.96 -29.71 10.47
C GLY A 142 -19.45 -28.28 10.69
N LEU A 143 -19.08 -27.34 9.81
CA LEU A 143 -19.51 -25.94 9.88
C LEU A 143 -21.03 -25.82 9.69
N ILE A 144 -21.56 -26.48 8.66
CA ILE A 144 -23.01 -26.53 8.38
C ILE A 144 -23.75 -27.17 9.55
N GLY A 145 -23.19 -28.22 10.16
CA GLY A 145 -23.75 -28.89 11.32
C GLY A 145 -23.83 -28.04 12.60
N LEU A 146 -23.10 -26.92 12.69
CA LEU A 146 -23.26 -25.94 13.78
C LEU A 146 -24.46 -25.01 13.58
N CYS A 147 -24.99 -24.94 12.36
CA CYS A 147 -26.12 -24.09 12.02
C CYS A 147 -27.44 -24.71 12.47
N ASP A 148 -28.37 -23.87 12.89
CA ASP A 148 -29.73 -24.19 13.29
C ASP A 148 -30.72 -23.11 12.81
N ALA A 149 -31.99 -23.23 13.22
CA ALA A 149 -33.03 -22.27 12.86
C ALA A 149 -32.79 -20.84 13.38
N GLN A 150 -31.90 -20.66 14.36
CA GLN A 150 -31.52 -19.37 14.94
C GLN A 150 -30.25 -18.79 14.30
N THR A 151 -29.60 -19.54 13.42
CA THR A 151 -28.37 -19.11 12.75
C THR A 151 -28.71 -18.12 11.64
N LYS A 152 -28.25 -16.88 11.80
CA LYS A 152 -28.53 -15.79 10.84
C LYS A 152 -27.42 -15.57 9.84
N ILE A 153 -26.17 -15.73 10.27
CA ILE A 153 -24.99 -15.40 9.46
C ILE A 153 -23.92 -16.47 9.65
N VAL A 154 -23.33 -16.92 8.54
CA VAL A 154 -22.05 -17.65 8.52
C VAL A 154 -20.97 -16.73 7.99
N PHE A 155 -19.94 -16.43 8.79
CA PHE A 155 -18.78 -15.65 8.35
C PHE A 155 -17.63 -16.57 7.93
N LEU A 156 -17.14 -16.38 6.70
CA LEU A 156 -16.03 -17.13 6.12
C LEU A 156 -14.96 -16.17 5.59
N CYS A 157 -13.72 -16.31 6.07
CA CYS A 157 -12.57 -15.50 5.62
C CYS A 157 -11.77 -16.25 4.57
N THR A 158 -11.60 -15.67 3.39
CA THR A 158 -10.87 -16.30 2.28
C THR A 158 -10.17 -15.25 1.39
N PRO A 159 -8.83 -15.24 1.31
CA PRO A 159 -7.88 -16.04 2.10
C PRO A 159 -8.02 -15.84 3.62
N ASN A 160 -7.93 -16.91 4.41
CA ASN A 160 -8.14 -16.87 5.85
C ASN A 160 -6.99 -16.14 6.57
N ASN A 161 -7.34 -15.34 7.58
CA ASN A 161 -6.39 -14.75 8.51
C ASN A 161 -6.50 -15.47 9.86
N PRO A 162 -5.45 -16.18 10.35
CA PRO A 162 -4.03 -15.94 10.06
C PRO A 162 -3.34 -16.99 9.18
N THR A 163 -4.03 -18.01 8.69
CA THR A 163 -3.41 -19.19 8.07
C THR A 163 -3.04 -19.01 6.60
N GLY A 164 -3.70 -18.10 5.88
CA GLY A 164 -3.41 -17.76 4.49
C GLY A 164 -4.04 -18.67 3.43
N ASN A 165 -4.66 -19.79 3.82
CA ASN A 165 -5.36 -20.68 2.89
C ASN A 165 -6.71 -20.10 2.45
N SER A 166 -7.17 -20.49 1.26
CA SER A 166 -8.40 -19.98 0.64
C SER A 166 -9.45 -21.07 0.47
N LEU A 167 -10.71 -20.65 0.41
CA LEU A 167 -11.83 -21.46 -0.06
C LEU A 167 -12.02 -21.24 -1.56
N SER A 168 -12.29 -22.31 -2.30
CA SER A 168 -12.70 -22.24 -3.70
C SER A 168 -14.14 -21.79 -3.86
N LEU A 169 -14.52 -21.28 -5.04
CA LEU A 169 -15.91 -20.95 -5.34
C LEU A 169 -16.86 -22.14 -5.18
N ALA A 170 -16.41 -23.35 -5.53
CA ALA A 170 -17.22 -24.57 -5.38
C ALA A 170 -17.52 -24.88 -3.91
N GLN A 171 -16.56 -24.63 -3.01
CA GLN A 171 -16.75 -24.79 -1.57
C GLN A 171 -17.70 -23.73 -1.00
N ILE A 172 -17.57 -22.48 -1.44
CA ILE A 172 -18.51 -21.41 -1.06
C ILE A 172 -19.93 -21.73 -1.55
N GLU A 173 -20.03 -22.16 -2.81
CA GLU A 173 -21.29 -22.56 -3.43
C GLU A 173 -21.94 -23.75 -2.71
N TYR A 174 -21.14 -24.72 -2.25
CA TYR A 174 -21.62 -25.84 -1.44
C TYR A 174 -22.32 -25.36 -0.16
N VAL A 175 -21.72 -24.43 0.58
CA VAL A 175 -22.31 -23.85 1.79
C VAL A 175 -23.58 -23.05 1.47
N LEU A 176 -23.56 -22.25 0.40
CA LEU A 176 -24.72 -21.49 -0.08
C LEU A 176 -25.92 -22.40 -0.42
N GLN A 177 -25.66 -23.55 -1.04
CA GLN A 177 -26.70 -24.54 -1.38
C GLN A 177 -27.25 -25.25 -0.14
N ALA A 178 -26.39 -25.55 0.84
CA ALA A 178 -26.80 -26.21 2.08
C ALA A 178 -27.60 -25.30 3.01
N LEU A 179 -27.39 -23.99 2.96
CA LEU A 179 -27.98 -23.00 3.87
C LEU A 179 -28.70 -21.86 3.13
N PRO A 180 -29.78 -22.14 2.37
CA PRO A 180 -30.42 -21.15 1.50
C PRO A 180 -31.10 -19.98 2.24
N GLU A 181 -31.41 -20.15 3.53
CA GLU A 181 -32.07 -19.12 4.37
C GLU A 181 -31.11 -18.42 5.35
N THR A 182 -29.82 -18.72 5.28
CA THR A 182 -28.78 -18.12 6.13
C THR A 182 -27.91 -17.19 5.29
N VAL A 183 -27.55 -16.02 5.83
CA VAL A 183 -26.63 -15.11 5.14
C VAL A 183 -25.22 -15.72 5.16
N ILE A 184 -24.63 -15.93 3.99
CA ILE A 184 -23.25 -16.38 3.87
C ILE A 184 -22.38 -15.17 3.56
N ALA A 185 -21.64 -14.69 4.56
CA ALA A 185 -20.80 -13.50 4.49
C ALA A 185 -19.33 -13.89 4.25
N ILE A 186 -18.85 -13.63 3.04
CA ILE A 186 -17.49 -13.92 2.61
C ILE A 186 -16.61 -12.67 2.82
N ASP A 187 -15.66 -12.76 3.74
CA ASP A 187 -14.59 -11.76 3.91
C ASP A 187 -13.47 -12.04 2.90
N GLU A 188 -13.31 -11.11 1.96
CA GLU A 188 -12.29 -11.12 0.91
C GLU A 188 -11.24 -10.03 1.11
N ALA A 189 -10.87 -9.71 2.35
CA ALA A 189 -9.92 -8.63 2.67
C ALA A 189 -8.53 -8.77 2.03
N TYR A 190 -8.18 -9.99 1.60
CA TYR A 190 -6.88 -10.33 1.03
C TYR A 190 -6.98 -10.90 -0.40
N LEU A 191 -8.17 -10.93 -1.01
CA LEU A 191 -8.37 -11.65 -2.27
C LEU A 191 -7.55 -11.05 -3.42
N GLU A 192 -7.25 -9.75 -3.41
CA GLU A 192 -6.42 -9.12 -4.46
C GLU A 192 -5.02 -9.76 -4.59
N PHE A 193 -4.53 -10.47 -3.56
CA PHE A 193 -3.26 -11.21 -3.60
C PHE A 193 -3.41 -12.67 -4.08
N SER A 194 -4.64 -13.19 -4.11
CA SER A 194 -4.97 -14.55 -4.50
C SER A 194 -5.05 -14.70 -6.03
N VAL A 195 -5.02 -15.95 -6.49
CA VAL A 195 -5.36 -16.33 -7.87
C VAL A 195 -6.80 -16.83 -7.99
N ILE A 196 -7.48 -17.03 -6.86
CA ILE A 196 -8.86 -17.52 -6.81
C ILE A 196 -9.82 -16.37 -7.17
N PRO A 197 -10.83 -16.62 -8.02
CA PRO A 197 -11.84 -15.62 -8.35
C PRO A 197 -12.72 -15.27 -7.15
N SER A 198 -13.22 -14.04 -7.13
CA SER A 198 -14.11 -13.54 -6.07
C SER A 198 -15.46 -14.25 -6.05
N ALA A 199 -16.01 -14.43 -4.85
CA ALA A 199 -17.38 -14.87 -4.62
C ALA A 199 -18.43 -13.93 -5.23
N ILE A 200 -18.07 -12.71 -5.64
CA ILE A 200 -18.94 -11.81 -6.42
C ILE A 200 -19.51 -12.53 -7.65
N ALA A 201 -18.75 -13.45 -8.26
CA ALA A 201 -19.18 -14.25 -9.40
C ALA A 201 -20.45 -15.10 -9.12
N LEU A 202 -20.73 -15.41 -7.85
CA LEU A 202 -21.87 -16.21 -7.41
C LEU A 202 -23.09 -15.35 -7.06
N MET A 203 -22.95 -14.03 -6.93
CA MET A 203 -24.02 -13.14 -6.45
C MET A 203 -25.26 -13.18 -7.33
N ALA A 204 -25.11 -13.32 -8.65
CA ALA A 204 -26.26 -13.41 -9.55
C ALA A 204 -27.11 -14.68 -9.33
N LYS A 205 -26.52 -15.73 -8.75
CA LYS A 205 -27.18 -17.02 -8.50
C LYS A 205 -27.72 -17.15 -7.07
N TYR A 206 -27.07 -16.53 -6.09
CA TYR A 206 -27.38 -16.69 -4.67
C TYR A 206 -27.73 -15.35 -4.02
N THR A 207 -28.97 -15.25 -3.53
CA THR A 207 -29.52 -14.01 -2.96
C THR A 207 -29.11 -13.78 -1.50
N ASN A 208 -28.70 -14.85 -0.80
CA ASN A 208 -28.21 -14.84 0.57
C ASN A 208 -26.67 -14.66 0.68
N LEU A 209 -25.99 -14.45 -0.44
CA LEU A 209 -24.55 -14.18 -0.46
C LEU A 209 -24.26 -12.71 -0.18
N VAL A 210 -23.32 -12.47 0.73
CA VAL A 210 -22.69 -11.17 0.97
C VAL A 210 -21.19 -11.30 0.79
N VAL A 211 -20.58 -10.41 0.03
CA VAL A 211 -19.12 -10.33 -0.12
C VAL A 211 -18.63 -9.03 0.49
N MET A 212 -17.59 -9.11 1.31
CA MET A 212 -17.01 -7.95 1.97
C MET A 212 -15.61 -7.69 1.43
N LYS A 213 -15.33 -6.43 1.09
CA LYS A 213 -14.07 -5.96 0.51
C LYS A 213 -13.47 -4.82 1.33
N THR A 214 -12.14 -4.64 1.25
CA THR A 214 -11.47 -3.50 1.87
C THR A 214 -10.40 -2.91 0.98
N MET A 215 -10.17 -1.60 1.11
CA MET A 215 -9.00 -0.96 0.52
C MET A 215 -7.78 -0.96 1.47
N SER A 216 -7.94 -1.45 2.70
CA SER A 216 -6.91 -1.37 3.75
C SER A 216 -5.61 -2.09 3.41
N LYS A 217 -5.69 -3.17 2.63
CA LYS A 217 -4.58 -4.10 2.41
C LYS A 217 -3.92 -3.79 1.06
N ALA A 218 -4.41 -4.39 -0.02
CA ALA A 218 -3.85 -4.26 -1.35
C ALA A 218 -3.62 -2.81 -1.82
N PHE A 219 -4.53 -1.90 -1.48
CA PHE A 219 -4.52 -0.52 -1.98
C PHE A 219 -3.78 0.48 -1.06
N ALA A 220 -3.14 0.03 0.03
CA ALA A 220 -2.43 0.88 0.99
C ALA A 220 -3.29 1.88 1.77
N PHE A 221 -4.59 1.59 1.94
CA PHE A 221 -5.57 2.53 2.49
C PHE A 221 -5.99 2.22 3.94
N ALA A 222 -5.13 1.53 4.71
CA ALA A 222 -5.45 1.11 6.08
C ALA A 222 -5.89 2.29 6.96
N GLY A 223 -5.22 3.44 6.86
CA GLY A 223 -5.54 4.67 7.59
C GLY A 223 -6.74 5.47 7.06
N VAL A 224 -7.14 5.26 5.80
CA VAL A 224 -8.28 5.94 5.17
C VAL A 224 -9.62 5.39 5.70
N ARG A 225 -9.61 4.14 6.19
CA ARG A 225 -10.78 3.41 6.71
C ARG A 225 -11.89 3.31 5.66
N LEU A 226 -11.60 2.66 4.53
CA LEU A 226 -12.58 2.41 3.48
C LEU A 226 -12.79 0.89 3.23
N GLY A 227 -14.05 0.48 3.22
CA GLY A 227 -14.47 -0.88 2.89
C GLY A 227 -15.84 -0.90 2.23
N SER A 228 -16.18 -2.05 1.67
CA SER A 228 -17.41 -2.24 0.91
C SER A 228 -18.11 -3.54 1.30
N VAL A 229 -19.43 -3.51 1.29
CA VAL A 229 -20.29 -4.70 1.37
C VAL A 229 -21.04 -4.81 0.05
N LEU A 230 -20.91 -5.96 -0.61
CA LEU A 230 -21.56 -6.27 -1.89
C LEU A 230 -22.59 -7.37 -1.67
N ALA A 231 -23.83 -7.14 -2.07
CA ALA A 231 -24.94 -8.07 -1.87
C ALA A 231 -26.08 -7.77 -2.86
N GLN A 232 -27.16 -8.55 -2.81
CA GLN A 232 -28.40 -8.16 -3.49
C GLN A 232 -28.95 -6.82 -2.97
N ALA A 233 -29.67 -6.11 -3.82
CA ALA A 233 -30.12 -4.74 -3.55
C ALA A 233 -30.97 -4.66 -2.27
N GLU A 234 -31.79 -5.68 -2.01
CA GLU A 234 -32.65 -5.79 -0.84
C GLU A 234 -31.84 -5.85 0.46
N ILE A 235 -30.70 -6.56 0.47
CA ILE A 235 -29.80 -6.60 1.63
C ILE A 235 -29.14 -5.23 1.83
N ILE A 236 -28.66 -4.62 0.75
CA ILE A 236 -28.01 -3.30 0.80
C ILE A 236 -28.99 -2.22 1.28
N GLU A 237 -30.26 -2.27 0.87
CA GLU A 237 -31.30 -1.37 1.37
C GLU A 237 -31.52 -1.51 2.88
N LEU A 238 -31.47 -2.73 3.42
CA LEU A 238 -31.55 -2.95 4.87
C LEU A 238 -30.33 -2.38 5.59
N ILE A 239 -29.12 -2.59 5.05
CA ILE A 239 -27.88 -2.01 5.59
C ILE A 239 -27.98 -0.48 5.65
N ARG A 240 -28.47 0.15 4.58
CA ARG A 240 -28.68 1.61 4.50
C ARG A 240 -29.69 2.15 5.52
N LYS A 241 -30.59 1.32 6.06
CA LYS A 241 -31.51 1.73 7.15
C LYS A 241 -30.83 1.84 8.51
N VAL A 242 -29.71 1.14 8.72
CA VAL A 242 -29.05 1.06 10.03
C VAL A 242 -27.65 1.67 10.06
N MET A 243 -27.09 2.05 8.90
CA MET A 243 -25.83 2.80 8.82
C MET A 243 -25.88 4.13 9.57
N ALA A 244 -24.70 4.66 9.92
CA ALA A 244 -24.60 6.05 10.37
C ALA A 244 -25.00 7.01 9.23
N PRO A 245 -25.56 8.21 9.52
CA PRO A 245 -25.97 9.16 8.48
C PRO A 245 -24.84 9.61 7.56
N TYR A 246 -23.61 9.68 8.08
CA TYR A 246 -22.41 10.11 7.34
C TYR A 246 -21.23 9.20 7.74
N PRO A 247 -21.13 7.98 7.19
CA PRO A 247 -20.17 6.97 7.64
C PRO A 247 -18.73 7.26 7.17
N LEU A 248 -18.57 8.07 6.12
CA LEU A 248 -17.28 8.42 5.53
C LEU A 248 -16.98 9.90 5.68
N ALA A 249 -15.70 10.21 5.91
CA ALA A 249 -15.21 11.58 5.95
C ALA A 249 -14.81 12.06 4.54
N GLU A 250 -15.10 13.34 4.25
CA GLU A 250 -14.86 13.95 2.95
C GLU A 250 -13.39 13.85 2.44
N PRO A 251 -12.34 14.07 3.27
CA PRO A 251 -10.96 13.83 2.83
C PRO A 251 -10.68 12.38 2.43
N CYS A 252 -11.27 11.41 3.13
CA CYS A 252 -11.12 10.00 2.82
C CYS A 252 -11.77 9.63 1.47
N ILE A 253 -12.94 10.22 1.18
CA ILE A 253 -13.67 10.03 -0.08
C ILE A 253 -12.82 10.50 -1.26
N ARG A 254 -12.23 11.71 -1.18
CA ARG A 254 -11.42 12.28 -2.27
C ARG A 254 -10.15 11.50 -2.53
N VAL A 255 -9.41 11.16 -1.48
CA VAL A 255 -8.18 10.37 -1.61
C VAL A 255 -8.50 8.99 -2.22
N ALA A 256 -9.62 8.37 -1.84
CA ALA A 256 -10.07 7.10 -2.46
C ALA A 256 -10.42 7.24 -3.94
N LEU A 257 -11.11 8.31 -4.34
CA LEU A 257 -11.43 8.57 -5.76
C LEU A 257 -10.16 8.70 -6.62
N GLN A 258 -9.11 9.31 -6.09
CA GLN A 258 -7.84 9.47 -6.79
C GLN A 258 -7.08 8.12 -6.94
N THR A 259 -7.13 7.24 -5.93
CA THR A 259 -6.58 5.87 -6.04
C THR A 259 -7.35 5.01 -7.02
N LEU A 260 -8.67 5.18 -7.09
CA LEU A 260 -9.53 4.45 -8.01
C LEU A 260 -9.50 5.02 -9.44
N ALA A 261 -8.71 6.07 -9.70
CA ALA A 261 -8.39 6.49 -11.06
C ALA A 261 -7.50 5.42 -11.75
N PRO A 262 -7.52 5.32 -13.09
CA PRO A 262 -6.79 4.29 -13.82
C PRO A 262 -5.31 4.14 -13.41
N GLN A 263 -4.62 5.23 -13.11
CA GLN A 263 -3.21 5.23 -12.75
C GLN A 263 -2.98 4.81 -11.29
N GLY A 264 -3.88 5.18 -10.38
CA GLY A 264 -3.85 4.69 -9.00
C GLY A 264 -4.08 3.18 -8.95
N LEU A 265 -5.01 2.67 -9.78
CA LEU A 265 -5.24 1.24 -9.95
C LEU A 265 -4.04 0.53 -10.59
N TYR A 266 -3.40 1.14 -11.60
CA TYR A 266 -2.16 0.61 -12.18
C TYR A 266 -1.04 0.49 -11.15
N LEU A 267 -0.81 1.55 -10.36
CA LEU A 267 0.21 1.52 -9.30
C LEU A 267 -0.13 0.50 -8.21
N ALA A 268 -1.39 0.40 -7.82
CA ALA A 268 -1.84 -0.62 -6.87
C ALA A 268 -1.56 -2.03 -7.42
N GLN A 269 -1.84 -2.28 -8.71
CA GLN A 269 -1.56 -3.57 -9.35
C GLN A 269 -0.06 -3.90 -9.35
N GLN A 270 0.81 -2.95 -9.72
CA GLN A 270 2.27 -3.15 -9.66
C GLN A 270 2.76 -3.51 -8.26
N ARG A 271 2.21 -2.86 -7.22
CA ARG A 271 2.54 -3.13 -5.81
C ARG A 271 2.02 -4.50 -5.36
N ILE A 272 0.81 -4.88 -5.77
CA ILE A 272 0.24 -6.22 -5.51
C ILE A 272 1.13 -7.30 -6.13
N ASP A 273 1.53 -7.13 -7.40
CA ASP A 273 2.39 -8.07 -8.10
C ASP A 273 3.76 -8.19 -7.42
N THR A 274 4.34 -7.07 -7.00
CA THR A 274 5.58 -7.05 -6.22
C THR A 274 5.43 -7.82 -4.90
N LEU A 275 4.35 -7.61 -4.15
CA LEU A 275 4.10 -8.33 -2.90
C LEU A 275 3.91 -9.83 -3.11
N LYS A 276 3.29 -10.25 -4.22
CA LYS A 276 3.16 -11.68 -4.55
C LYS A 276 4.52 -12.31 -4.84
N VAL A 277 5.38 -11.64 -5.63
CA VAL A 277 6.75 -12.10 -5.89
C VAL A 277 7.57 -12.17 -4.60
N GLU A 278 7.47 -11.13 -3.77
CA GLU A 278 8.17 -11.07 -2.49
C GLU A 278 7.67 -12.13 -1.49
N ARG A 279 6.37 -12.43 -1.47
CA ARG A 279 5.81 -13.52 -0.65
C ARG A 279 6.45 -14.85 -1.00
N GLU A 280 6.54 -15.18 -2.29
CA GLU A 280 7.19 -16.42 -2.75
C GLU A 280 8.68 -16.47 -2.42
N ARG A 281 9.37 -15.32 -2.54
CA ARG A 281 10.79 -15.21 -2.18
C ARG A 281 11.02 -15.43 -0.69
N VAL A 282 10.26 -14.74 0.16
CA VAL A 282 10.34 -14.85 1.62
C VAL A 282 9.94 -16.25 2.07
N PHE A 283 8.89 -16.83 1.47
CA PHE A 283 8.47 -18.22 1.72
C PHE A 283 9.65 -19.18 1.52
N LYS A 284 10.27 -19.17 0.34
CA LYS A 284 11.40 -20.06 0.01
C LYS A 284 12.60 -19.84 0.92
N ALA A 285 12.93 -18.58 1.22
CA ALA A 285 14.06 -18.23 2.06
C ALA A 285 13.87 -18.70 3.52
N LEU A 286 12.70 -18.45 4.12
CA LEU A 286 12.41 -18.91 5.48
C LEU A 286 12.25 -20.43 5.56
N GLN A 287 11.69 -21.07 4.52
CA GLN A 287 11.53 -22.51 4.45
C GLN A 287 12.87 -23.27 4.44
N ALA A 288 13.95 -22.61 4.01
CA ALA A 288 15.31 -23.14 4.04
C ALA A 288 16.00 -23.00 5.40
N VAL A 289 15.43 -22.22 6.34
CA VAL A 289 15.99 -22.04 7.69
C VAL A 289 15.62 -23.24 8.56
N VAL A 290 16.63 -23.90 9.13
CA VAL A 290 16.43 -25.06 10.02
C VAL A 290 15.56 -24.68 11.21
N GLY A 291 14.52 -25.48 11.47
CA GLY A 291 13.62 -25.26 12.60
C GLY A 291 12.47 -24.27 12.34
N ILE A 292 12.33 -23.79 11.09
CA ILE A 292 11.18 -22.98 10.66
C ILE A 292 10.34 -23.79 9.67
N LYS A 293 9.04 -23.90 9.94
CA LYS A 293 8.06 -24.39 8.98
C LYS A 293 7.25 -23.19 8.47
N VAL A 294 7.14 -23.03 7.16
CA VAL A 294 6.37 -21.95 6.55
C VAL A 294 5.12 -22.54 5.89
N TYR A 295 3.97 -21.89 6.09
CA TYR A 295 2.72 -22.32 5.49
C TYR A 295 2.42 -21.54 4.21
N PRO A 296 1.91 -22.19 3.15
CA PRO A 296 1.47 -21.50 1.94
C PRO A 296 0.40 -20.44 2.25
N SER A 297 0.37 -19.38 1.47
CA SER A 297 -0.56 -18.27 1.68
C SER A 297 -0.96 -17.61 0.37
N ASP A 298 -2.25 -17.33 0.24
CA ASP A 298 -2.80 -16.50 -0.81
C ASP A 298 -2.97 -15.03 -0.40
N ALA A 299 -2.58 -14.65 0.83
CA ALA A 299 -2.66 -13.29 1.36
C ALA A 299 -1.31 -12.54 1.32
N ASN A 300 -1.25 -11.28 1.81
CA ASN A 300 0.01 -10.51 1.93
C ASN A 300 0.80 -10.80 3.22
N PHE A 301 0.75 -12.03 3.71
CA PHE A 301 1.46 -12.47 4.91
C PHE A 301 1.76 -13.96 4.82
N LEU A 302 2.68 -14.44 5.65
CA LEU A 302 2.95 -15.85 5.88
C LEU A 302 2.71 -16.20 7.34
N LEU A 303 2.16 -17.39 7.59
CA LEU A 303 2.22 -18.01 8.91
C LEU A 303 3.49 -18.86 8.96
N ILE A 304 4.28 -18.70 10.01
CA ILE A 304 5.47 -19.52 10.27
C ILE A 304 5.34 -20.20 11.62
N GLN A 305 5.80 -21.45 11.71
CA GLN A 305 5.96 -22.17 12.97
C GLN A 305 7.44 -22.26 13.31
N VAL A 306 7.77 -21.92 14.55
CA VAL A 306 9.13 -21.91 15.11
C VAL A 306 9.19 -22.80 16.34
N ALA A 307 10.37 -23.02 16.92
CA ALA A 307 10.51 -23.83 18.13
C ALA A 307 9.85 -23.18 19.37
N ASP A 308 10.02 -21.87 19.52
CA ASP A 308 9.47 -21.07 20.62
C ASP A 308 9.05 -19.70 20.09
N ALA A 309 7.75 -19.51 19.86
CA ALA A 309 7.23 -18.27 19.28
C ALA A 309 7.39 -17.07 20.22
N ALA A 310 7.32 -17.26 21.54
CA ALA A 310 7.46 -16.17 22.50
C ALA A 310 8.91 -15.66 22.49
N LYS A 311 9.89 -16.58 22.52
CA LYS A 311 11.30 -16.23 22.42
C LYS A 311 11.63 -15.57 21.08
N THR A 312 11.24 -16.17 19.96
CA THR A 312 11.51 -15.62 18.63
C THR A 312 10.87 -14.24 18.43
N TYR A 313 9.65 -14.02 18.96
CA TYR A 313 9.02 -12.70 18.93
C TYR A 313 9.86 -11.64 19.66
N CYS A 314 10.34 -11.95 20.88
CA CYS A 314 11.21 -11.04 21.64
C CYS A 314 12.54 -10.77 20.92
N GLU A 315 13.14 -11.77 20.27
CA GLU A 315 14.37 -11.61 19.50
C GLU A 315 14.18 -10.72 18.25
N LEU A 316 13.05 -10.85 17.55
CA LEU A 316 12.70 -9.97 16.42
C LEU A 316 12.47 -8.53 16.90
N LEU A 317 11.75 -8.34 18.00
CA LEU A 317 11.55 -7.02 18.59
C LEU A 317 12.87 -6.37 18.99
N ALA A 318 13.81 -7.12 19.59
CA ALA A 318 15.13 -6.63 19.94
C ALA A 318 15.96 -6.21 18.70
N LYS A 319 15.63 -6.75 17.53
CA LYS A 319 16.21 -6.37 16.23
C LYS A 319 15.40 -5.26 15.51
N GLY A 320 14.42 -4.67 16.18
CA GLY A 320 13.60 -3.57 15.64
C GLY A 320 12.47 -4.03 14.70
N ILE A 321 12.08 -5.30 14.73
CA ILE A 321 11.05 -5.86 13.84
C ILE A 321 9.85 -6.33 14.67
N ILE A 322 8.67 -5.78 14.40
CA ILE A 322 7.42 -6.24 15.00
C ILE A 322 6.69 -7.17 14.04
N VAL A 323 6.29 -8.34 14.53
CA VAL A 323 5.44 -9.32 13.83
C VAL A 323 4.21 -9.61 14.67
N ARG A 324 3.28 -10.45 14.18
CA ARG A 324 2.11 -10.85 14.98
C ARG A 324 2.31 -12.21 15.62
N ASN A 325 2.32 -12.27 16.95
CA ASN A 325 2.34 -13.54 17.67
C ASN A 325 0.96 -14.24 17.59
N ARG A 326 0.94 -15.48 17.08
CA ARG A 326 -0.27 -16.32 16.92
C ARG A 326 -0.17 -17.63 17.69
N HIS A 327 0.75 -17.73 18.65
CA HIS A 327 0.92 -18.91 19.51
C HIS A 327 -0.39 -19.33 20.22
N LYS A 328 -1.22 -18.35 20.63
CA LYS A 328 -2.53 -18.61 21.26
C LYS A 328 -3.55 -19.24 20.31
N ASP A 329 -3.37 -19.04 19.01
CA ASP A 329 -4.25 -19.54 17.96
C ASP A 329 -3.77 -20.90 17.44
N ILE A 330 -2.48 -20.99 17.10
CA ILE A 330 -1.81 -22.21 16.63
C ILE A 330 -0.44 -22.25 17.32
N ALA A 331 -0.17 -23.35 18.02
CA ALA A 331 1.01 -23.48 18.88
C ALA A 331 2.32 -23.16 18.13
N ASN A 332 3.10 -22.27 18.74
CA ASN A 332 4.41 -21.81 18.27
C ASN A 332 4.41 -21.15 16.89
N THR A 333 3.34 -20.44 16.53
CA THR A 333 3.28 -19.70 15.27
C THR A 333 3.39 -18.18 15.43
N LEU A 334 4.01 -17.57 14.41
CA LEU A 334 4.07 -16.13 14.19
C LEU A 334 3.50 -15.85 12.79
N ARG A 335 2.72 -14.78 12.64
CA ARG A 335 2.32 -14.27 11.33
C ARG A 335 3.22 -13.09 10.97
N VAL A 336 3.87 -13.19 9.80
CA VAL A 336 4.75 -12.16 9.26
C VAL A 336 4.12 -11.53 8.04
N THR A 337 3.89 -10.22 8.08
CA THR A 337 3.43 -9.46 6.91
C THR A 337 4.53 -9.41 5.85
N ILE A 338 4.15 -9.57 4.59
CA ILE A 338 5.04 -9.32 3.45
C ILE A 338 5.03 -7.84 3.15
N ALA A 339 6.22 -7.24 3.12
CA ALA A 339 6.44 -5.82 2.97
C ALA A 339 7.35 -5.53 1.77
N SER A 340 8.07 -4.40 1.78
CA SER A 340 9.01 -4.07 0.70
C SER A 340 10.19 -5.05 0.66
N HIS A 341 10.86 -5.16 -0.48
CA HIS A 341 12.04 -6.03 -0.63
C HIS A 341 13.08 -5.79 0.48
N ALA A 342 13.29 -4.52 0.79
CA ALA A 342 14.15 -4.01 1.85
C ALA A 342 13.74 -4.49 3.26
N GLU A 343 12.48 -4.32 3.65
CA GLU A 343 11.99 -4.73 4.96
C GLU A 343 11.95 -6.27 5.10
N ASN A 344 11.57 -6.97 4.03
CA ASN A 344 11.64 -8.42 3.97
C ASN A 344 13.08 -8.92 4.12
N ASN A 345 14.05 -8.21 3.55
CA ASN A 345 15.46 -8.55 3.69
C ASN A 345 15.94 -8.42 5.15
N LEU A 346 15.46 -7.41 5.88
CA LEU A 346 15.75 -7.26 7.31
C LEU A 346 15.11 -8.39 8.13
N LEU A 347 13.88 -8.81 7.81
CA LEU A 347 13.25 -9.98 8.39
C LEU A 347 14.09 -11.25 8.15
N LEU A 348 14.48 -11.51 6.90
CA LEU A 348 15.28 -12.68 6.53
C LEU A 348 16.65 -12.68 7.21
N ALA A 349 17.32 -11.53 7.28
CA ALA A 349 18.58 -11.37 8.00
C ALA A 349 18.39 -11.62 9.52
N ALA A 350 17.26 -11.21 10.10
CA ALA A 350 16.94 -11.49 11.49
C ALA A 350 16.78 -12.99 11.78
N PHE A 351 16.42 -13.79 10.77
CA PHE A 351 16.39 -15.26 10.81
C PHE A 351 17.70 -15.92 10.33
N GLY A 352 18.76 -15.15 10.07
CA GLY A 352 20.08 -15.68 9.71
C GLY A 352 20.22 -16.11 8.24
N VAL A 353 19.32 -15.69 7.35
CA VAL A 353 19.44 -15.95 5.91
C VAL A 353 20.58 -15.10 5.32
N GLY A 354 21.63 -15.75 4.83
CA GLY A 354 22.82 -15.10 4.26
C GLY A 354 22.61 -14.54 2.85
N GLY A 355 23.46 -13.60 2.43
CA GLY A 355 23.41 -12.96 1.09
C GLY A 355 22.29 -11.93 0.92
N VAL A 356 21.58 -11.62 2.00
CA VAL A 356 20.48 -10.68 2.04
C VAL A 356 20.99 -9.31 2.52
N VAL A 357 20.66 -8.25 1.78
CA VAL A 357 21.12 -6.88 2.09
C VAL A 357 20.50 -6.43 3.41
N SER A 358 21.33 -6.12 4.42
CA SER A 358 20.87 -5.72 5.75
C SER A 358 20.44 -4.24 5.85
N LYS A 359 20.09 -3.61 4.73
CA LYS A 359 19.73 -2.19 4.65
C LYS A 359 18.60 -1.98 3.65
N ILE A 360 17.71 -1.05 3.98
CA ILE A 360 16.62 -0.65 3.10
C ILE A 360 17.21 0.16 1.93
N GLU A 361 16.95 -0.30 0.69
CA GLU A 361 17.33 0.44 -0.52
C GLU A 361 16.54 1.74 -0.63
N ARG A 362 17.23 2.80 -1.02
CA ARG A 362 16.68 4.15 -1.27
C ARG A 362 16.02 4.19 -2.64
N SER A 363 14.74 3.82 -2.68
CA SER A 363 13.96 3.78 -3.91
C SER A 363 12.60 4.46 -3.77
N ALA A 364 12.05 4.94 -4.86
CA ALA A 364 10.71 5.53 -4.91
C ALA A 364 10.05 5.35 -6.28
N ILE A 365 8.72 5.34 -6.27
CA ILE A 365 7.89 5.37 -7.47
C ILE A 365 6.89 6.51 -7.32
N VAL A 366 6.87 7.42 -8.28
CA VAL A 366 5.95 8.56 -8.32
C VAL A 366 5.17 8.53 -9.62
N VAL A 367 3.88 8.80 -9.49
CA VAL A 367 2.95 8.92 -10.60
C VAL A 367 2.36 10.32 -10.58
N ARG A 368 2.36 11.01 -11.72
CA ARG A 368 1.75 12.33 -11.89
C ARG A 368 0.86 12.31 -13.10
N ASN A 369 -0.33 12.89 -12.97
CA ASN A 369 -1.28 12.99 -14.06
C ASN A 369 -1.91 14.37 -14.06
N THR A 370 -1.92 15.00 -15.22
CA THR A 370 -2.63 16.24 -15.52
C THR A 370 -3.61 15.97 -16.66
N ASN A 371 -4.30 17.01 -17.15
CA ASN A 371 -5.10 16.87 -18.37
C ASN A 371 -4.21 16.74 -19.62
N GLU A 372 -2.95 17.14 -19.52
CA GLU A 372 -1.98 17.23 -20.61
C GLU A 372 -1.02 16.03 -20.62
N THR A 373 -0.67 15.49 -19.45
CA THR A 373 0.34 14.44 -19.33
C THR A 373 -0.02 13.33 -18.35
N LYS A 374 0.60 12.15 -18.54
CA LYS A 374 0.59 11.01 -17.62
C LYS A 374 2.00 10.47 -17.48
N ILE A 375 2.55 10.47 -16.27
CA ILE A 375 3.97 10.22 -16.05
C ILE A 375 4.15 9.28 -14.87
N ILE A 376 5.03 8.29 -15.06
CA ILE A 376 5.50 7.39 -14.02
C ILE A 376 7.02 7.46 -13.97
N VAL A 377 7.57 7.73 -12.78
CA VAL A 377 9.01 7.70 -12.52
C VAL A 377 9.31 6.69 -11.42
N GLU A 378 10.23 5.77 -11.68
CA GLU A 378 10.82 4.86 -10.70
C GLU A 378 12.32 5.17 -10.53
N VAL A 379 12.78 5.38 -9.30
CA VAL A 379 14.18 5.67 -8.96
C VAL A 379 14.69 4.68 -7.92
N ASN A 380 15.93 4.21 -8.06
CA ASN A 380 16.67 3.51 -6.99
C ASN A 380 18.09 4.06 -6.91
N LEU A 381 18.40 4.76 -5.82
CA LEU A 381 19.69 5.42 -5.58
C LEU A 381 20.81 4.45 -5.21
N ASP A 382 20.49 3.17 -4.97
CA ASP A 382 21.43 2.15 -4.53
C ASP A 382 21.68 1.06 -5.61
N ARG A 383 21.07 1.19 -6.79
CA ARG A 383 21.31 0.33 -7.97
C ARG A 383 21.66 1.19 -9.17
N THR A 384 22.57 0.77 -10.05
CA THR A 384 22.95 1.57 -11.24
C THR A 384 22.14 1.25 -12.49
N ALA A 385 21.23 0.26 -12.43
CA ALA A 385 20.47 -0.24 -13.58
C ALA A 385 19.13 -0.85 -13.10
N PRO A 386 18.09 -0.88 -13.97
CA PRO A 386 18.10 -0.41 -15.36
C PRO A 386 17.96 1.13 -15.49
N VAL A 387 18.32 1.66 -16.65
CA VAL A 387 17.96 3.02 -17.08
C VAL A 387 17.07 2.88 -18.31
N VAL A 388 15.80 3.28 -18.20
CA VAL A 388 14.78 3.12 -19.26
C VAL A 388 13.99 4.41 -19.35
N ILE A 389 14.14 5.16 -20.44
CA ILE A 389 13.47 6.45 -20.63
C ILE A 389 12.59 6.40 -21.87
N GLN A 390 11.33 6.81 -21.72
CA GLN A 390 10.36 6.89 -22.78
C GLN A 390 9.47 8.11 -22.55
N THR A 391 9.86 9.29 -23.05
CA THR A 391 9.05 10.52 -22.98
C THR A 391 8.36 10.86 -24.31
N GLY A 392 8.81 10.23 -25.41
CA GLY A 392 8.38 10.59 -26.76
C GLY A 392 9.17 11.75 -27.37
N ILE A 393 10.14 12.33 -26.63
CA ILE A 393 11.01 13.42 -27.07
C ILE A 393 12.46 12.89 -27.13
N GLY A 394 12.97 12.59 -28.32
CA GLY A 394 14.22 11.83 -28.49
C GLY A 394 15.47 12.48 -27.86
N PHE A 395 15.64 13.80 -28.02
CA PHE A 395 16.76 14.51 -27.39
C PHE A 395 16.65 14.51 -25.85
N PHE A 396 15.43 14.68 -25.32
CA PHE A 396 15.20 14.70 -23.88
C PHE A 396 15.38 13.31 -23.24
N ASP A 397 14.92 12.25 -23.93
CA ASP A 397 15.17 10.86 -23.55
C ASP A 397 16.67 10.62 -23.37
N HIS A 398 17.47 11.06 -24.34
CA HIS A 398 18.93 10.95 -24.27
C HIS A 398 19.52 11.70 -23.06
N MET A 399 19.05 12.92 -22.76
CA MET A 399 19.52 13.69 -21.60
C MET A 399 19.20 13.01 -20.25
N LEU A 400 18.01 12.42 -20.12
CA LEU A 400 17.60 11.68 -18.93
C LEU A 400 18.35 10.35 -18.78
N GLU A 401 18.72 9.70 -19.88
CA GLU A 401 19.61 8.53 -19.85
C GLU A 401 20.99 8.91 -19.28
N GLN A 402 21.55 10.05 -19.71
CA GLN A 402 22.80 10.57 -19.15
C GLN A 402 22.67 10.81 -17.65
N LEU A 403 21.52 11.34 -17.20
CA LEU A 403 21.26 11.58 -15.78
C LEU A 403 21.35 10.29 -14.94
N GLY A 404 20.60 9.24 -15.31
CA GLY A 404 20.66 7.96 -14.60
C GLY A 404 22.06 7.32 -14.69
N LYS A 405 22.64 7.30 -15.89
CA LYS A 405 23.94 6.65 -16.14
C LYS A 405 25.09 7.30 -15.38
N HIS A 406 25.20 8.63 -15.44
CA HIS A 406 26.29 9.36 -14.79
C HIS A 406 26.02 9.65 -13.33
N GLY A 407 24.73 9.70 -12.93
CA GLY A 407 24.28 9.78 -11.55
C GLY A 407 24.55 8.51 -10.76
N GLY A 408 24.69 7.37 -11.44
CA GLY A 408 24.99 6.08 -10.80
C GLY A 408 23.78 5.50 -10.06
N PHE A 409 22.58 5.76 -10.57
CA PHE A 409 21.32 5.24 -10.01
C PHE A 409 20.41 4.71 -11.13
N SER A 410 19.49 3.80 -10.79
CA SER A 410 18.54 3.24 -11.74
C SER A 410 17.40 4.23 -11.91
N LEU A 411 16.97 4.42 -13.14
CA LEU A 411 15.96 5.41 -13.48
C LEU A 411 15.04 4.87 -14.57
N LYS A 412 13.75 4.76 -14.28
CA LYS A 412 12.73 4.43 -15.27
C LYS A 412 11.75 5.59 -15.36
N ILE A 413 11.58 6.16 -16.55
CA ILE A 413 10.62 7.23 -16.83
C ILE A 413 9.76 6.79 -18.02
N ILE A 414 8.46 6.77 -17.82
CA ILE A 414 7.47 6.56 -18.89
C ILE A 414 6.51 7.75 -18.84
N ALA A 415 6.43 8.50 -19.93
CA ALA A 415 5.52 9.62 -20.09
C ALA A 415 4.67 9.47 -21.36
N ASP A 416 3.39 9.79 -21.21
CA ASP A 416 2.40 9.97 -22.28
C ASP A 416 1.91 11.41 -22.17
N GLY A 417 2.42 12.29 -23.05
CA GLY A 417 2.18 13.72 -23.02
C GLY A 417 1.70 14.27 -24.35
N ASP A 418 1.18 15.49 -24.33
CA ASP A 418 0.63 16.24 -25.46
C ASP A 418 1.72 16.82 -26.38
N THR A 419 2.74 16.03 -26.72
CA THR A 419 3.91 16.43 -27.54
C THR A 419 3.59 16.93 -28.95
N HIS A 420 2.32 16.83 -29.37
CA HIS A 420 1.80 17.38 -30.62
C HIS A 420 1.36 18.85 -30.51
N ILE A 421 1.16 19.37 -29.29
CA ILE A 421 0.88 20.78 -29.00
C ILE A 421 2.23 21.50 -28.86
N ASP A 422 2.98 21.15 -27.82
CA ASP A 422 4.37 21.54 -27.59
C ASP A 422 5.04 20.55 -26.61
N TYR A 423 6.29 20.82 -26.20
CA TYR A 423 7.03 19.97 -25.25
C TYR A 423 6.95 20.44 -23.80
N HIS A 424 6.34 21.59 -23.54
CA HIS A 424 6.39 22.28 -22.26
C HIS A 424 5.81 21.43 -21.15
N HIS A 425 4.54 21.01 -21.30
CA HIS A 425 3.85 20.25 -20.27
C HIS A 425 4.56 18.92 -19.99
N THR A 426 5.02 18.23 -21.04
CA THR A 426 5.71 16.94 -20.91
C THR A 426 7.05 17.11 -20.17
N VAL A 427 7.88 18.09 -20.56
CA VAL A 427 9.18 18.32 -19.91
C VAL A 427 9.01 18.77 -18.46
N GLU A 428 8.09 19.69 -18.20
CA GLU A 428 7.78 20.19 -16.85
C GLU A 428 7.27 19.05 -15.95
N ASP A 429 6.25 18.31 -16.39
CA ASP A 429 5.66 17.27 -15.57
C ASP A 429 6.65 16.10 -15.35
N VAL A 430 7.53 15.79 -16.31
CA VAL A 430 8.63 14.82 -16.11
C VAL A 430 9.57 15.31 -15.01
N ALA A 431 9.98 16.57 -15.07
CA ALA A 431 10.86 17.17 -14.06
C ALA A 431 10.24 17.16 -12.67
N ILE A 432 8.95 17.51 -12.55
CA ILE A 432 8.21 17.48 -11.29
C ILE A 432 8.17 16.06 -10.72
N THR A 433 7.78 15.09 -11.55
CA THR A 433 7.63 13.69 -11.13
C THR A 433 8.97 13.09 -10.73
N LEU A 434 10.03 13.40 -11.47
CA LEU A 434 11.40 12.99 -11.15
C LEU A 434 11.91 13.62 -9.85
N GLY A 435 11.69 14.92 -9.65
CA GLY A 435 12.08 15.61 -8.41
C GLY A 435 11.39 15.03 -7.19
N GLN A 436 10.09 14.74 -7.30
CA GLN A 436 9.32 14.06 -6.26
C GLN A 436 9.86 12.65 -5.98
N ALA A 437 10.20 11.87 -7.01
CA ALA A 437 10.76 10.52 -6.85
C ALA A 437 12.13 10.56 -6.16
N LEU A 438 13.02 11.47 -6.58
CA LEU A 438 14.32 11.68 -5.94
C LEU A 438 14.17 12.09 -4.48
N LYS A 439 13.29 13.05 -4.18
CA LYS A 439 12.99 13.47 -2.81
C LYS A 439 12.51 12.32 -1.93
N GLN A 440 11.57 11.51 -2.44
CA GLN A 440 11.06 10.35 -1.72
C GLN A 440 12.14 9.27 -1.50
N ALA A 441 12.97 8.99 -2.51
CA ALA A 441 14.05 8.01 -2.40
C ALA A 441 15.15 8.45 -1.41
N LEU A 442 15.42 9.76 -1.31
CA LEU A 442 16.36 10.32 -0.34
C LEU A 442 15.94 10.12 1.13
N GLY A 443 14.64 9.93 1.38
CA GLY A 443 14.09 9.66 2.71
C GLY A 443 14.47 10.72 3.73
N ASN A 444 15.01 10.30 4.87
CA ASN A 444 15.41 11.20 5.98
C ASN A 444 16.77 11.88 5.78
N LYS A 445 17.42 11.70 4.62
CA LYS A 445 18.70 12.33 4.24
C LYS A 445 19.86 12.05 5.22
N ARG A 446 19.75 11.04 6.08
CA ARG A 446 20.82 10.70 7.03
C ARG A 446 22.03 10.14 6.29
N GLY A 447 23.20 10.67 6.60
CA GLY A 447 24.47 10.13 6.14
C GLY A 447 24.93 10.60 4.77
N ILE A 448 24.12 11.37 4.03
CA ILE A 448 24.47 11.80 2.68
C ILE A 448 25.54 12.90 2.68
N ASN A 449 26.29 13.02 1.58
CA ASN A 449 27.28 14.09 1.40
C ASN A 449 26.69 15.50 1.25
N ARG A 450 25.42 15.60 0.81
CA ARG A 450 24.65 16.84 0.65
C ARG A 450 25.13 17.79 -0.46
N TYR A 451 26.42 17.85 -0.79
CA TYR A 451 27.03 18.74 -1.77
C TYR A 451 27.79 18.00 -2.90
N GLY A 452 27.96 18.62 -4.08
CA GLY A 452 28.68 18.04 -5.25
C GLY A 452 29.35 19.08 -6.19
N PHE A 453 30.11 18.64 -7.21
CA PHE A 453 30.94 19.50 -8.10
C PHE A 453 30.86 19.26 -9.64
N SER A 454 31.51 20.15 -10.42
CA SER A 454 31.50 20.40 -11.89
C SER A 454 32.27 19.45 -12.84
N VAL A 455 31.98 19.52 -14.17
CA VAL A 455 32.55 18.66 -15.24
C VAL A 455 32.87 19.44 -16.55
N PRO A 456 34.04 19.28 -17.19
CA PRO A 456 34.31 19.77 -18.55
C PRO A 456 33.79 18.80 -19.64
N MET A 457 33.34 19.31 -20.80
CA MET A 457 32.89 18.53 -21.95
C MET A 457 33.21 19.23 -23.29
N ASP A 458 34.13 18.68 -24.08
CA ASP A 458 34.62 19.28 -25.35
C ASP A 458 34.97 20.77 -25.21
N GLU A 459 34.35 21.66 -26.00
CA GLU A 459 34.52 23.11 -25.87
C GLU A 459 33.61 23.76 -24.82
N SER A 460 32.77 22.96 -24.16
CA SER A 460 31.86 23.41 -23.11
C SER A 460 32.43 23.15 -21.71
N LEU A 461 32.25 24.14 -20.82
CA LEU A 461 32.53 24.00 -19.39
C LEU A 461 31.23 24.17 -18.64
N ALA A 462 30.74 23.07 -18.05
CA ALA A 462 29.53 23.06 -17.26
C ALA A 462 29.83 22.83 -15.77
N SER A 463 29.10 23.53 -14.92
CA SER A 463 29.20 23.35 -13.47
C SER A 463 27.81 23.23 -12.85
N ALA A 464 27.73 22.35 -11.86
CA ALA A 464 26.54 22.16 -11.05
C ALA A 464 26.96 22.16 -9.58
N ASN A 465 26.31 23.01 -8.78
CA ASN A 465 26.40 22.97 -7.32
C ASN A 465 25.02 22.64 -6.78
N ILE A 466 24.96 21.67 -5.87
CA ILE A 466 23.70 21.15 -5.32
C ILE A 466 23.75 21.22 -3.79
N ASP A 467 22.66 21.65 -3.16
CA ASP A 467 22.40 21.48 -1.73
C ASP A 467 21.03 20.83 -1.50
N LEU A 468 21.02 19.60 -0.99
CA LEU A 468 19.83 18.81 -0.64
C LEU A 468 19.17 19.27 0.68
N SER A 469 19.03 20.58 0.86
CA SER A 469 18.64 21.22 2.13
C SER A 469 17.14 21.29 2.42
N GLY A 470 16.28 20.82 1.52
CA GLY A 470 14.82 20.95 1.65
C GLY A 470 14.29 22.33 1.23
N ARG A 471 14.98 23.03 0.32
CA ARG A 471 14.56 24.33 -0.25
C ARG A 471 14.81 24.34 -1.75
N GLY A 472 13.76 24.49 -2.54
CA GLY A 472 13.83 24.57 -4.00
C GLY A 472 14.25 25.95 -4.49
N VAL A 473 15.42 26.03 -5.14
CA VAL A 473 15.90 27.25 -5.82
C VAL A 473 16.74 26.84 -7.02
N LEU A 474 16.50 27.46 -8.18
CA LEU A 474 17.40 27.37 -9.34
C LEU A 474 18.12 28.72 -9.54
N VAL A 475 19.44 28.67 -9.72
CA VAL A 475 20.23 29.74 -10.34
C VAL A 475 20.81 29.20 -11.64
N TYR A 476 20.45 29.82 -12.76
CA TYR A 476 20.79 29.33 -14.10
C TYR A 476 21.57 30.37 -14.89
N GLU A 477 22.83 30.08 -15.21
CA GLU A 477 23.73 30.92 -15.99
C GLU A 477 24.15 30.18 -17.27
N ALA A 478 23.27 30.16 -18.28
CA ALA A 478 23.56 29.57 -19.59
C ALA A 478 23.07 30.49 -20.71
N THR A 479 23.87 30.63 -21.76
CA THR A 479 23.50 31.33 -22.99
C THR A 479 23.77 30.43 -24.19
N PHE A 480 22.76 30.27 -25.05
CA PHE A 480 22.84 29.44 -26.25
C PHE A 480 22.81 30.30 -27.51
N ALA A 481 23.61 29.94 -28.51
CA ALA A 481 23.66 30.65 -29.79
C ALA A 481 22.49 30.31 -30.73
N THR A 482 21.73 29.25 -30.42
CA THR A 482 20.57 28.78 -31.19
C THR A 482 19.37 28.61 -30.26
N PRO A 483 18.14 28.90 -30.73
CA PRO A 483 16.93 28.65 -29.95
C PRO A 483 16.53 27.17 -29.90
N MET A 484 17.09 26.32 -30.77
CA MET A 484 16.70 24.90 -30.92
C MET A 484 17.93 23.98 -31.02
N ILE A 485 17.80 22.77 -30.47
CA ILE A 485 18.68 21.63 -30.72
C ILE A 485 17.83 20.53 -31.36
N ALA A 486 18.04 20.27 -32.65
CA ALA A 486 17.10 19.49 -33.47
C ALA A 486 15.67 20.08 -33.36
N ASP A 487 14.72 19.32 -32.84
CA ASP A 487 13.34 19.74 -32.58
C ASP A 487 13.10 20.22 -31.14
N PHE A 488 14.11 20.20 -30.26
CA PHE A 488 13.99 20.56 -28.85
C PHE A 488 14.31 22.05 -28.59
N PRO A 489 13.38 22.85 -28.02
CA PRO A 489 13.65 24.24 -27.63
C PRO A 489 14.61 24.34 -26.45
N VAL A 490 15.68 25.13 -26.58
CA VAL A 490 16.73 25.21 -25.53
C VAL A 490 16.24 25.85 -24.23
N GLU A 491 15.19 26.66 -24.28
CA GLU A 491 14.52 27.22 -23.10
C GLU A 491 13.94 26.13 -22.18
N MET A 492 13.55 24.98 -22.73
CA MET A 492 13.00 23.87 -21.94
C MET A 492 14.03 23.27 -20.97
N VAL A 493 15.33 23.50 -21.21
CA VAL A 493 16.39 23.08 -20.28
C VAL A 493 16.28 23.82 -18.95
N GLU A 494 16.05 25.14 -18.98
CA GLU A 494 15.88 25.94 -17.76
C GLU A 494 14.59 25.54 -17.03
N HIS A 495 13.48 25.41 -17.77
CA HIS A 495 12.19 24.97 -17.22
C HIS A 495 12.28 23.59 -16.55
N PHE A 496 13.01 22.64 -17.17
CA PHE A 496 13.26 21.33 -16.57
C PHE A 496 13.98 21.45 -15.23
N PHE A 497 15.12 22.15 -15.18
CA PHE A 497 15.89 22.27 -13.94
C PHE A 497 15.17 23.08 -12.88
N TYR A 498 14.33 24.05 -13.25
CA TYR A 498 13.54 24.84 -12.32
C TYR A 498 12.52 23.95 -11.62
N SER A 499 11.74 23.21 -12.41
CA SER A 499 10.69 22.30 -11.94
C SER A 499 11.27 21.15 -11.10
N LEU A 500 12.45 20.66 -11.49
CA LEU A 500 13.20 19.66 -10.75
C LEU A 500 13.69 20.20 -9.39
N ALA A 501 14.28 21.40 -9.36
CA ALA A 501 14.79 22.03 -8.14
C ALA A 501 13.66 22.24 -7.12
N ASP A 502 12.52 22.76 -7.58
CA ASP A 502 11.34 23.01 -6.76
C ASP A 502 10.79 21.70 -6.17
N SER A 503 10.53 20.71 -7.03
CA SER A 503 9.91 19.43 -6.62
C SER A 503 10.81 18.54 -5.78
N MET A 504 12.14 18.59 -6.02
CA MET A 504 13.13 17.90 -5.20
C MET A 504 13.40 18.63 -3.88
N GLU A 505 12.97 19.89 -3.75
CA GLU A 505 13.34 20.82 -2.68
C GLU A 505 14.86 20.96 -2.51
N ALA A 506 15.54 21.25 -3.61
CA ALA A 506 17.00 21.40 -3.64
C ALA A 506 17.42 22.75 -4.21
N ALA A 507 18.50 23.30 -3.66
CA ALA A 507 19.15 24.46 -4.25
C ALA A 507 20.12 23.95 -5.31
N ILE A 508 19.91 24.38 -6.55
CA ILE A 508 20.67 23.97 -7.73
C ILE A 508 21.21 25.22 -8.40
N HIS A 509 22.54 25.30 -8.57
CA HIS A 509 23.20 26.35 -9.32
C HIS A 509 23.87 25.73 -10.53
N LEU A 510 23.46 26.14 -11.71
CA LEU A 510 23.97 25.67 -12.99
C LEU A 510 24.61 26.81 -13.75
N LYS A 511 25.77 26.54 -14.33
CA LYS A 511 26.46 27.46 -15.22
C LYS A 511 27.11 26.70 -16.36
N VAL A 512 26.98 27.20 -17.59
CA VAL A 512 27.71 26.66 -18.74
C VAL A 512 28.20 27.74 -19.69
N THR A 513 29.42 27.56 -20.17
CA THR A 513 30.02 28.36 -21.27
C THR A 513 30.44 27.40 -22.38
N GLY A 514 30.26 27.76 -23.64
CA GLY A 514 30.64 26.94 -24.79
C GLY A 514 30.08 27.49 -26.10
N GLU A 515 30.41 26.85 -27.22
CA GLU A 515 29.97 27.30 -28.55
C GLU A 515 28.79 26.47 -29.09
N ASN A 516 28.81 25.15 -28.90
CA ASN A 516 27.75 24.26 -29.38
C ASN A 516 26.67 24.06 -28.30
N ALA A 517 25.44 24.46 -28.60
CA ALA A 517 24.31 24.32 -27.67
C ALA A 517 24.07 22.85 -27.24
N HIS A 518 24.28 21.87 -28.13
CA HIS A 518 24.18 20.45 -27.78
C HIS A 518 25.19 20.08 -26.68
N HIS A 519 26.46 20.44 -26.86
CA HIS A 519 27.52 20.13 -25.91
C HIS A 519 27.33 20.89 -24.59
N GLN A 520 26.79 22.11 -24.64
CA GLN A 520 26.46 22.88 -23.45
C GLN A 520 25.35 22.20 -22.63
N VAL A 521 24.25 21.78 -23.27
CA VAL A 521 23.13 21.12 -22.58
C VAL A 521 23.54 19.75 -22.03
N GLU A 522 24.21 18.93 -22.82
CA GLU A 522 24.72 17.63 -22.36
C GLU A 522 25.73 17.81 -21.21
N GLY A 523 26.58 18.84 -21.30
CA GLY A 523 27.49 19.24 -20.23
C GLY A 523 26.75 19.58 -18.94
N LEU A 524 25.66 20.35 -19.01
CA LEU A 524 24.82 20.67 -17.85
C LEU A 524 24.21 19.41 -17.21
N PHE A 525 23.62 18.51 -18.01
CA PHE A 525 23.03 17.27 -17.50
C PHE A 525 24.08 16.36 -16.87
N LYS A 526 25.26 16.21 -17.48
CA LYS A 526 26.38 15.43 -16.90
C LYS A 526 26.93 16.05 -15.64
N ALA A 527 27.14 17.37 -15.63
CA ALA A 527 27.60 18.10 -14.45
C ALA A 527 26.60 17.94 -13.29
N PHE A 528 25.32 18.13 -13.56
CA PHE A 528 24.26 17.90 -12.58
C PHE A 528 24.24 16.45 -12.10
N ALA A 529 24.29 15.47 -13.01
CA ALA A 529 24.28 14.05 -12.66
C ALA A 529 25.47 13.68 -11.75
N LYS A 530 26.67 14.20 -12.05
CA LYS A 530 27.87 13.97 -11.23
C LYS A 530 27.82 14.67 -9.88
N ALA A 531 27.34 15.91 -9.84
CA ALA A 531 27.12 16.62 -8.59
C ALA A 531 26.07 15.88 -7.73
N LEU A 532 24.99 15.38 -8.34
CA LEU A 532 23.95 14.64 -7.65
C LEU A 532 24.49 13.30 -7.12
N GLN A 533 25.23 12.54 -7.94
CA GLN A 533 25.91 11.30 -7.53
C GLN A 533 26.73 11.50 -6.26
N GLN A 534 27.49 12.59 -6.19
CA GLN A 534 28.28 12.92 -5.02
C GLN A 534 27.38 13.26 -3.83
N ALA A 535 26.41 14.15 -4.02
CA ALA A 535 25.53 14.65 -2.96
C ALA A 535 24.67 13.55 -2.33
N ILE A 536 24.22 12.56 -3.11
CA ILE A 536 23.40 11.44 -2.62
C ILE A 536 24.22 10.33 -1.96
N ALA A 537 25.54 10.29 -2.12
CA ALA A 537 26.35 9.21 -1.57
C ALA A 537 26.31 9.21 -0.03
N ILE A 538 26.11 8.03 0.57
CA ILE A 538 26.14 7.86 2.03
C ILE A 538 27.59 7.73 2.48
N THR A 539 28.05 8.64 3.34
CA THR A 539 29.41 8.67 3.89
C THR A 539 29.48 8.55 5.41
N SER A 540 28.35 8.60 6.11
CA SER A 540 28.25 8.34 7.56
C SER A 540 26.84 7.92 7.99
N ASP A 541 26.60 7.69 9.28
CA ASP A 541 25.25 7.46 9.86
C ASP A 541 24.61 8.72 10.48
N ASN A 542 25.32 9.85 10.41
CA ASN A 542 24.89 11.12 11.00
C ASN A 542 24.02 11.92 10.03
N LEU A 543 22.99 12.60 10.54
CA LEU A 543 22.28 13.60 9.73
C LEU A 543 23.22 14.80 9.48
N PRO A 544 23.45 15.23 8.22
CA PRO A 544 24.32 16.36 7.91
C PRO A 544 23.63 17.71 8.18
N SER A 545 23.16 17.90 9.42
CA SER A 545 22.45 19.08 9.91
C SER A 545 22.69 19.36 11.38
N THR A 546 22.93 20.64 11.69
CA THR A 546 23.01 21.15 13.07
C THR A 546 21.65 21.35 13.73
N LYS A 547 20.56 21.34 12.95
CA LYS A 547 19.19 21.55 13.43
C LYS A 547 18.48 20.25 13.82
N GLY A 548 19.10 19.10 13.57
CA GLY A 548 18.50 17.78 13.78
C GLY A 548 17.45 17.38 12.73
N VAL A 549 17.17 18.24 11.74
CA VAL A 549 16.22 18.03 10.63
C VAL A 549 16.72 18.69 9.33
N LEU A 550 16.27 18.20 8.16
CA LEU A 550 16.57 18.68 6.79
C LEU A 550 15.38 18.48 5.84
#